data_AF-A0A166J319-F1
#
_entry.id   AF-A0A166J319-F1
#
_cell.length_a   1.000
_cell.length_b   1.000
_cell.length_c   1.000
_cell.angle_alpha   90.00
_cell.angle_beta   90.00
_cell.angle_gamma   90.00
#
_symmetry.space_group_name_H-M   'P 1'
#
loop_
_entity.id
_entity.type
_entity.pdbx_description
1 polymer ?
#
loop_
_entity_poly.entity_id
_entity_poly.type
_entity_poly.pdbx_seq_one_letter_code
_entity_poly.pdbx_strand_id
1 'polypeptide(L)'
;MPQFFGKYRGKVTANKDPLFLGRVQVSVPAIFGEGRQSWAMPCTPYAGKDIGFFAIPPLDTNVWVEFEGGDPDYPIWTGCFWGENELPQNARVDDPVKVQVFRTAGITFTLSNLGNNKGLTVEVEKPIVDRKLKMVFNAEGIEINNQDETTIKLAANMIEIKNRDSSTITVNQNDIQLKESSIEIKLTNNSIDLTCSPATVKLTTSSGIELNNSPANAKITASGVELSSTPANVKVLPGTIELSNGAANVKLSPVSVNVNNGALEVI
;
A
#
# COMPACT_ATOMS: atom_id res chain seq x y z
N MET A 1 -13.84 -44.05 40.08
CA MET A 1 -12.70 -43.89 39.15
C MET A 1 -11.72 -42.90 39.74
N PRO A 2 -10.41 -43.00 39.44
CA PRO A 2 -9.46 -41.96 39.81
C PRO A 2 -9.88 -40.62 39.21
N GLN A 3 -9.72 -39.54 39.97
CA GLN A 3 -10.00 -38.17 39.53
C GLN A 3 -8.67 -37.45 39.27
N PHE A 4 -8.63 -36.68 38.18
CA PHE A 4 -7.42 -36.03 37.69
C PHE A 4 -7.59 -34.51 37.75
N PHE A 5 -7.28 -33.94 38.91
CA PHE A 5 -7.34 -32.49 39.12
C PHE A 5 -5.99 -31.86 38.75
N GLY A 6 -6.00 -30.99 37.74
CA GLY A 6 -4.82 -30.24 37.31
C GLY A 6 -4.66 -30.16 35.80
N LYS A 7 -3.54 -29.58 35.36
CA LYS A 7 -3.17 -29.49 33.95
C LYS A 7 -2.19 -30.59 33.58
N TYR A 8 -2.51 -31.32 32.52
CA TYR A 8 -1.70 -32.40 31.98
C TYR A 8 -1.19 -32.01 30.59
N ARG A 9 0.05 -32.39 30.28
CA ARG A 9 0.61 -32.16 28.95
C ARG A 9 -0.04 -33.11 27.96
N GLY A 10 -0.62 -32.55 26.91
CA GLY A 10 -1.13 -33.30 25.78
C GLY A 10 -0.60 -32.77 24.46
N LYS A 11 -0.92 -33.50 23.39
CA LYS A 11 -0.60 -33.12 22.02
C LYS A 11 -1.81 -33.29 21.13
N VAL A 12 -2.01 -32.37 20.20
CA VAL A 12 -3.12 -32.42 19.23
C VAL A 12 -2.85 -33.49 18.19
N THR A 13 -3.77 -34.45 18.06
CA THR A 13 -3.67 -35.57 17.11
C THR A 13 -4.66 -35.46 15.95
N ALA A 14 -5.77 -34.73 16.13
CA ALA A 14 -6.69 -34.35 15.07
C ALA A 14 -7.41 -33.04 15.43
N ASN A 15 -7.73 -32.22 14.44
CA ASN A 15 -8.35 -30.90 14.66
C ASN A 15 -9.53 -30.60 13.73
N LYS A 16 -10.05 -31.62 13.03
CA LYS A 16 -11.26 -31.54 12.20
C LYS A 16 -12.46 -32.05 13.00
N ASP A 17 -13.06 -31.18 13.80
CA ASP A 17 -14.20 -31.53 14.66
C ASP A 17 -15.49 -31.75 13.83
N PRO A 18 -16.05 -32.98 13.79
CA PRO A 18 -17.27 -33.26 13.04
C PRO A 18 -18.53 -32.59 13.63
N LEU A 19 -18.48 -32.13 14.89
CA LEU A 19 -19.61 -31.46 15.55
C LEU A 19 -19.52 -29.92 15.49
N PHE A 20 -18.46 -29.35 14.91
CA PHE A 20 -18.25 -27.90 14.80
C PHE A 20 -18.29 -27.16 16.15
N LEU A 21 -17.81 -27.82 17.22
CA LEU A 21 -17.76 -27.26 18.57
C LEU A 21 -16.38 -26.69 18.92
N GLY A 22 -15.41 -26.71 17.99
CA GLY A 22 -14.04 -26.27 18.23
C GLY A 22 -13.22 -27.26 19.07
N ARG A 23 -13.61 -28.54 19.08
CA ARG A 23 -12.87 -29.58 19.78
C ARG A 23 -11.62 -29.99 19.02
N VAL A 24 -10.66 -30.57 19.73
CA VAL A 24 -9.49 -31.26 19.15
C VAL A 24 -9.37 -32.64 19.77
N GLN A 25 -8.87 -33.62 19.01
CA GLN A 25 -8.40 -34.86 19.61
C GLN A 25 -7.04 -34.62 20.25
N VAL A 26 -6.90 -35.05 21.49
CA VAL A 26 -5.66 -34.95 22.25
C VAL A 26 -5.18 -36.32 22.67
N SER A 27 -3.87 -36.54 22.60
CA SER A 27 -3.19 -37.58 23.37
C SER A 27 -2.71 -36.99 24.69
N VAL A 28 -2.89 -37.74 25.79
CA VAL A 28 -2.40 -37.38 27.13
C VAL A 28 -1.78 -38.63 27.75
N PRO A 29 -0.53 -38.98 27.43
CA PRO A 29 0.06 -40.27 27.83
C PRO A 29 0.02 -40.54 29.33
N ALA A 30 0.15 -39.49 30.16
CA ALA A 30 0.11 -39.60 31.62
C ALA A 30 -1.27 -40.03 32.17
N ILE A 31 -2.34 -39.91 31.39
CA ILE A 31 -3.72 -40.20 31.83
C ILE A 31 -4.34 -41.32 31.00
N PHE A 32 -4.21 -41.24 29.67
CA PHE A 32 -4.80 -42.19 28.74
C PHE A 32 -3.89 -43.39 28.46
N GLY A 33 -2.60 -43.30 28.77
CA GLY A 33 -1.59 -44.24 28.27
C GLY A 33 -1.26 -44.00 26.79
N GLU A 34 -0.33 -44.80 26.28
CA GLU A 34 0.13 -44.73 24.89
C GLU A 34 -1.00 -45.07 23.90
N GLY A 35 -1.06 -44.32 22.78
CA GLY A 35 -1.97 -44.59 21.66
C GLY A 35 -3.45 -44.24 21.87
N ARG A 36 -3.89 -43.89 23.10
CA ARG A 36 -5.27 -43.48 23.36
C ARG A 36 -5.45 -41.97 23.19
N GLN A 37 -6.60 -41.60 22.63
CA GLN A 37 -6.94 -40.22 22.28
C GLN A 37 -8.41 -39.96 22.61
N SER A 38 -8.74 -38.71 22.94
CA SER A 38 -10.13 -38.30 23.19
C SER A 38 -10.37 -36.89 22.66
N TRP A 39 -11.62 -36.60 22.29
CA TRP A 39 -12.04 -35.26 21.86
C TRP A 39 -12.18 -34.35 23.08
N ALA A 40 -11.35 -33.31 23.16
CA ALA A 40 -11.38 -32.34 24.23
C ALA A 40 -12.22 -31.11 23.89
N MET A 41 -13.04 -30.64 24.84
CA MET A 41 -13.81 -29.40 24.75
C MET A 41 -12.89 -28.18 24.80
N PRO A 42 -13.11 -27.11 24.01
CA PRO A 42 -12.30 -25.90 24.11
C PRO A 42 -12.61 -25.09 25.38
N CYS A 43 -11.55 -24.66 26.06
CA CYS A 43 -11.60 -23.54 26.99
C CYS A 43 -10.97 -22.31 26.31
N THR A 44 -11.72 -21.70 25.39
CA THR A 44 -11.29 -20.50 24.65
C THR A 44 -11.48 -19.20 25.47
N PRO A 45 -10.67 -18.14 25.27
CA PRO A 45 -10.80 -16.89 26.01
C PRO A 45 -12.14 -16.15 25.84
N TYR A 46 -12.84 -16.37 24.72
CA TYR A 46 -14.11 -15.71 24.43
C TYR A 46 -14.98 -16.59 23.53
N ALA A 47 -16.22 -16.85 23.93
CA ALA A 47 -17.18 -17.62 23.15
C ALA A 47 -18.62 -17.20 23.47
N GLY A 48 -19.49 -17.24 22.47
CA GLY A 48 -20.92 -16.98 22.57
C GLY A 48 -21.63 -17.35 21.27
N LYS A 49 -22.92 -17.06 21.17
CA LYS A 49 -23.66 -17.27 19.93
C LYS A 49 -23.14 -16.32 18.83
N ASP A 50 -22.52 -16.88 17.80
CA ASP A 50 -21.97 -16.16 16.62
C ASP A 50 -20.89 -15.10 16.93
N ILE A 51 -20.21 -15.26 18.07
CA ILE A 51 -19.10 -14.39 18.51
C ILE A 51 -18.07 -15.25 19.26
N GLY A 52 -16.78 -14.90 19.17
CA GLY A 52 -15.76 -15.62 19.93
C GLY A 52 -14.34 -15.43 19.42
N PHE A 53 -13.41 -16.08 20.12
CA PHE A 53 -12.03 -16.26 19.73
C PHE A 53 -11.85 -17.68 19.20
N PHE A 54 -11.75 -17.82 17.87
CA PHE A 54 -11.64 -19.12 17.20
C PHE A 54 -10.24 -19.29 16.61
N ALA A 55 -9.37 -19.98 17.36
CA ALA A 55 -8.01 -20.30 16.95
C ALA A 55 -7.69 -21.75 17.31
N ILE A 56 -8.01 -22.67 16.40
CA ILE A 56 -7.78 -24.10 16.60
C ILE A 56 -6.30 -24.41 16.38
N PRO A 57 -5.63 -25.08 17.35
CA PRO A 57 -4.23 -25.42 17.19
C PRO A 57 -3.97 -26.38 16.01
N PRO A 58 -2.84 -26.23 15.29
CA PRO A 58 -2.39 -27.21 14.31
C PRO A 58 -2.15 -28.60 14.91
N LEU A 59 -2.08 -29.62 14.04
CA LEU A 59 -1.60 -30.95 14.44
C LEU A 59 -0.23 -30.85 15.12
N ASP A 60 0.04 -31.77 16.03
CA ASP A 60 1.26 -31.88 16.82
C ASP A 60 1.54 -30.73 17.80
N THR A 61 0.64 -29.76 17.92
CA THR A 61 0.76 -28.66 18.91
C THR A 61 0.68 -29.20 20.33
N ASN A 62 1.56 -28.71 21.20
CA ASN A 62 1.52 -29.02 22.62
C ASN A 62 0.44 -28.19 23.32
N VAL A 63 -0.45 -28.87 24.05
CA VAL A 63 -1.62 -28.27 24.72
C VAL A 63 -1.69 -28.69 26.18
N TRP A 64 -2.24 -27.81 27.01
CA TRP A 64 -2.65 -28.20 28.35
C TRP A 64 -4.04 -28.83 28.31
N VAL A 65 -4.19 -29.96 28.98
CA VAL A 65 -5.46 -30.69 29.08
C VAL A 65 -5.89 -30.76 30.54
N GLU A 66 -7.15 -30.45 30.78
CA GLU A 66 -7.86 -30.60 32.05
C GLU A 66 -9.04 -31.55 31.83
N PHE A 67 -9.80 -31.83 32.88
CA PHE A 67 -10.89 -32.80 32.88
C PHE A 67 -12.07 -32.25 33.67
N GLU A 68 -13.29 -32.26 33.09
CA GLU A 68 -14.50 -31.76 33.77
C GLU A 68 -14.72 -32.54 35.08
N GLY A 69 -14.67 -31.84 36.23
CA GLY A 69 -14.77 -32.49 37.54
C GLY A 69 -13.66 -33.52 37.84
N GLY A 70 -12.55 -33.49 37.10
CA GLY A 70 -11.48 -34.48 37.16
C GLY A 70 -11.79 -35.80 36.45
N ASP A 71 -12.88 -35.89 35.68
CA ASP A 71 -13.29 -37.10 34.98
C ASP A 71 -12.53 -37.26 33.64
N PRO A 72 -11.68 -38.30 33.48
CA PRO A 72 -10.88 -38.51 32.28
C PRO A 72 -11.71 -38.70 31.00
N ASP A 73 -13.00 -39.05 31.10
CA ASP A 73 -13.89 -39.19 29.94
C ASP A 73 -14.36 -37.83 29.37
N TYR A 74 -14.14 -36.73 30.09
CA TYR A 74 -14.54 -35.37 29.71
C TYR A 74 -13.34 -34.40 29.66
N PRO A 75 -12.40 -34.57 28.70
CA PRO A 75 -11.24 -33.70 28.59
C PRO A 75 -11.60 -32.30 28.09
N ILE A 76 -10.82 -31.31 28.52
CA ILE A 76 -10.88 -29.90 28.14
C ILE A 76 -9.48 -29.47 27.70
N TRP A 77 -9.33 -28.84 26.54
CA TRP A 77 -8.05 -28.25 26.15
C TRP A 77 -8.01 -26.76 26.56
N THR A 78 -6.95 -26.36 27.26
CA THR A 78 -6.83 -25.06 27.94
C THR A 78 -5.52 -24.37 27.54
N GLY A 79 -5.45 -23.96 26.28
CA GLY A 79 -4.31 -23.23 25.71
C GLY A 79 -3.14 -24.12 25.27
N CYS A 80 -2.15 -23.47 24.65
CA CYS A 80 -0.97 -24.11 24.08
C CYS A 80 0.30 -23.68 24.81
N PHE A 81 1.37 -24.44 24.64
CA PHE A 81 2.71 -24.04 25.06
C PHE A 81 3.73 -24.38 23.98
N TRP A 82 4.81 -23.60 23.90
CA TRP A 82 5.88 -23.86 22.96
C TRP A 82 6.81 -24.95 23.48
N GLY A 83 7.14 -25.89 22.62
CA GLY A 83 8.30 -26.75 22.76
C GLY A 83 9.60 -26.01 22.46
N GLU A 84 10.71 -26.75 22.53
CA GLU A 84 12.02 -26.23 22.15
C GLU A 84 12.00 -25.72 20.71
N ASN A 85 12.46 -24.48 20.51
CA ASN A 85 12.52 -23.82 19.21
C ASN A 85 11.17 -23.62 18.49
N GLU A 86 10.02 -23.72 19.19
CA GLU A 86 8.70 -23.47 18.59
C GLU A 86 8.22 -22.02 18.77
N LEU A 87 8.83 -21.24 19.66
CA LEU A 87 8.47 -19.82 19.86
C LEU A 87 8.66 -19.04 18.54
N PRO A 88 7.69 -18.22 18.08
CA PRO A 88 7.80 -17.47 16.82
C PRO A 88 9.10 -16.67 16.75
N GLN A 89 9.80 -16.74 15.61
CA GLN A 89 11.12 -16.12 15.46
C GLN A 89 11.10 -14.61 15.69
N ASN A 90 10.02 -13.93 15.28
CA ASN A 90 9.83 -12.50 15.49
C ASN A 90 9.53 -12.10 16.95
N ALA A 91 9.21 -13.07 17.83
CA ALA A 91 9.10 -12.85 19.26
C ALA A 91 10.43 -13.12 20.01
N ARG A 92 11.45 -13.68 19.33
CA ARG A 92 12.79 -13.94 19.89
C ARG A 92 13.64 -12.67 19.81
N VAL A 93 13.38 -11.76 20.73
CA VAL A 93 14.07 -10.47 20.84
C VAL A 93 14.67 -10.29 22.23
N ASP A 94 15.62 -9.37 22.37
CA ASP A 94 16.30 -9.12 23.66
C ASP A 94 15.35 -8.60 24.75
N ASP A 95 14.30 -7.87 24.38
CA ASP A 95 13.27 -7.36 25.29
C ASP A 95 11.87 -7.77 24.81
N PRO A 96 11.42 -9.00 25.15
CA PRO A 96 10.16 -9.56 24.67
C PRO A 96 8.93 -8.86 25.25
N VAL A 97 9.06 -8.10 26.34
CA VAL A 97 7.94 -7.29 26.90
C VAL A 97 7.55 -6.17 25.94
N LYS A 98 8.47 -5.73 25.09
CA LYS A 98 8.22 -4.71 24.07
C LYS A 98 7.68 -5.25 22.75
N VAL A 99 7.50 -6.57 22.60
CA VAL A 99 7.07 -7.18 21.33
C VAL A 99 5.97 -8.21 21.56
N GLN A 100 4.80 -7.99 20.97
CA GLN A 100 3.68 -8.92 20.99
C GLN A 100 3.43 -9.43 19.57
N VAL A 101 3.31 -10.76 19.44
CA VAL A 101 3.15 -11.43 18.15
C VAL A 101 1.95 -12.35 18.21
N PHE A 102 1.07 -12.23 17.22
CA PHE A 102 0.12 -13.28 16.85
C PHE A 102 0.49 -13.79 15.45
N ARG A 103 0.91 -15.06 15.37
CA ARG A 103 1.37 -15.69 14.12
C ARG A 103 0.64 -17.00 13.88
N THR A 104 0.10 -17.15 12.67
CA THR A 104 -0.45 -18.40 12.14
C THR A 104 0.41 -18.88 10.96
N ALA A 105 -0.03 -19.91 10.24
CA ALA A 105 0.64 -20.38 9.03
C ALA A 105 0.55 -19.32 7.91
N GLY A 106 1.55 -18.44 7.83
CA GLY A 106 1.71 -17.45 6.78
C GLY A 106 1.06 -16.08 7.06
N ILE A 107 0.42 -15.85 8.21
CA ILE A 107 -0.07 -14.52 8.62
C ILE A 107 0.55 -14.15 9.96
N THR A 108 1.06 -12.92 10.06
CA THR A 108 1.68 -12.41 11.29
C THR A 108 1.19 -11.00 11.60
N PHE A 109 0.76 -10.78 12.84
CA PHE A 109 0.54 -9.46 13.44
C PHE A 109 1.62 -9.24 14.50
N THR A 110 2.35 -8.13 14.39
CA THR A 110 3.39 -7.75 15.35
C THR A 110 3.11 -6.35 15.87
N LEU A 111 2.96 -6.21 17.18
CA LEU A 111 2.93 -4.94 17.90
C LEU A 111 4.28 -4.79 18.59
N SER A 112 4.97 -3.68 18.37
CA SER A 112 6.31 -3.50 18.93
C SER A 112 6.54 -2.07 19.41
N ASN A 113 7.21 -1.96 20.55
CA ASN A 113 7.81 -0.73 21.07
C ASN A 113 9.34 -0.84 21.15
N LEU A 114 9.94 -1.78 20.41
CA LEU A 114 11.37 -2.10 20.47
C LEU A 114 12.17 -1.41 19.37
N GLY A 115 13.18 -0.63 19.76
CA GLY A 115 14.18 -0.07 18.84
C GLY A 115 13.57 0.70 17.66
N ASN A 116 13.97 0.33 16.45
CA ASN A 116 13.47 0.91 15.19
C ASN A 116 12.22 0.19 14.65
N ASN A 117 11.80 -0.91 15.27
CA ASN A 117 10.63 -1.69 14.86
C ASN A 117 9.36 -1.22 15.59
N LYS A 118 9.29 0.05 16.00
CA LYS A 118 8.13 0.57 16.74
C LYS A 118 6.93 0.69 15.81
N GLY A 119 5.78 0.21 16.29
CA GLY A 119 4.52 0.31 15.57
C GLY A 119 3.80 -1.02 15.42
N LEU A 120 2.92 -1.07 14.42
CA LEU A 120 2.15 -2.25 14.03
C LEU A 120 2.65 -2.74 12.67
N THR A 121 2.94 -4.04 12.57
CA THR A 121 3.29 -4.69 11.31
C THR A 121 2.35 -5.88 11.06
N VAL A 122 1.80 -5.95 9.85
CA VAL A 122 1.02 -7.09 9.35
C VAL A 122 1.75 -7.69 8.15
N GLU A 123 1.97 -9.00 8.17
CA GLU A 123 2.65 -9.71 7.10
C GLU A 123 1.83 -10.91 6.65
N VAL A 124 1.75 -11.12 5.34
CA VAL A 124 1.17 -12.31 4.71
C VAL A 124 2.22 -12.92 3.79
N GLU A 125 2.52 -14.19 3.96
CA GLU A 125 3.56 -14.92 3.24
C GLU A 125 3.12 -16.35 2.95
N LYS A 126 4.03 -17.17 2.40
CA LYS A 126 3.75 -18.59 2.16
C LYS A 126 3.34 -19.28 3.48
N PRO A 127 2.34 -20.18 3.45
CA PRO A 127 1.71 -20.76 2.27
C PRO A 127 0.48 -19.99 1.75
N ILE A 128 0.11 -18.84 2.32
CA ILE A 128 -1.12 -18.13 1.97
C ILE A 128 -0.99 -17.38 0.65
N VAL A 129 0.18 -16.77 0.43
CA VAL A 129 0.51 -16.04 -0.80
C VAL A 129 1.94 -16.37 -1.22
N ASP A 130 2.19 -16.42 -2.53
CA ASP A 130 3.54 -16.71 -3.05
C ASP A 130 4.51 -15.54 -2.84
N ARG A 131 4.01 -14.31 -2.95
CA ARG A 131 4.76 -13.07 -2.74
C ARG A 131 4.37 -12.46 -1.41
N LYS A 132 5.38 -12.07 -0.64
CA LYS A 132 5.17 -11.50 0.70
C LYS A 132 4.49 -10.14 0.60
N LEU A 133 3.38 -9.98 1.30
CA LEU A 133 2.66 -8.74 1.47
C LEU A 133 2.94 -8.19 2.87
N LYS A 134 3.14 -6.88 2.98
CA LYS A 134 3.45 -6.21 4.24
C LYS A 134 2.68 -4.91 4.38
N MET A 135 2.15 -4.66 5.57
CA MET A 135 1.60 -3.37 5.97
C MET A 135 2.26 -2.91 7.27
N VAL A 136 2.68 -1.65 7.34
CA VAL A 136 3.39 -1.08 8.50
C VAL A 136 2.73 0.23 8.90
N PHE A 137 2.55 0.43 10.20
CA PHE A 137 2.19 1.69 10.84
C PHE A 137 3.30 2.03 11.83
N ASN A 138 4.06 3.09 11.58
CA ASN A 138 5.19 3.48 12.42
C ASN A 138 5.32 5.02 12.51
N ALA A 139 6.45 5.50 13.04
CA ALA A 139 6.72 6.94 13.16
C ALA A 139 6.89 7.67 11.81
N GLU A 140 7.16 6.93 10.72
CA GLU A 140 7.29 7.48 9.36
C GLU A 140 5.94 7.60 8.65
N GLY A 141 4.92 6.86 9.13
CA GLY A 141 3.55 6.90 8.62
C GLY A 141 2.96 5.51 8.43
N ILE A 142 2.25 5.33 7.30
CA ILE A 142 1.62 4.07 6.92
C ILE A 142 2.19 3.61 5.57
N GLU A 143 2.62 2.35 5.47
CA GLU A 143 3.09 1.75 4.23
C GLU A 143 2.35 0.44 3.93
N ILE A 144 1.90 0.26 2.68
CA ILE A 144 1.45 -1.01 2.12
C ILE A 144 2.45 -1.39 1.04
N ASN A 145 3.01 -2.59 1.12
CA ASN A 145 4.12 -3.02 0.30
C ASN A 145 3.91 -4.47 -0.22
N ASN A 146 3.96 -4.62 -1.54
CA ASN A 146 3.96 -5.91 -2.23
C ASN A 146 5.37 -6.22 -2.73
N GLN A 147 6.27 -6.57 -1.80
CA GLN A 147 7.65 -6.95 -2.07
C GLN A 147 8.42 -5.93 -2.97
N ASP A 148 8.25 -4.64 -2.69
CA ASP A 148 8.84 -3.50 -3.39
C ASP A 148 8.41 -3.35 -4.87
N GLU A 149 7.57 -4.24 -5.39
CA GLU A 149 7.03 -4.16 -6.76
C GLU A 149 5.97 -3.06 -6.87
N THR A 150 5.10 -2.96 -5.86
CA THR A 150 4.09 -1.90 -5.77
C THR A 150 4.00 -1.44 -4.32
N THR A 151 3.98 -0.13 -4.09
CA THR A 151 3.91 0.45 -2.74
C THR A 151 2.88 1.58 -2.66
N ILE A 152 2.27 1.74 -1.49
CA ILE A 152 1.45 2.90 -1.13
C ILE A 152 1.99 3.42 0.20
N LYS A 153 2.36 4.71 0.25
CA LYS A 153 2.92 5.36 1.44
C LYS A 153 2.11 6.59 1.80
N LEU A 154 1.70 6.69 3.06
CA LEU A 154 1.10 7.88 3.66
C LEU A 154 2.07 8.38 4.72
N ALA A 155 2.91 9.34 4.35
CA ALA A 155 3.86 10.00 5.23
C ALA A 155 3.31 11.38 5.67
N ALA A 156 3.98 12.01 6.64
CA ALA A 156 3.52 13.28 7.23
C ALA A 156 3.34 14.41 6.19
N ASN A 157 4.14 14.43 5.13
CA ASN A 157 4.17 15.49 4.12
C ASN A 157 3.91 15.00 2.69
N MET A 158 3.61 13.71 2.50
CA MET A 158 3.48 13.09 1.19
C MET A 158 2.55 11.89 1.22
N ILE A 159 1.70 11.76 0.19
CA ILE A 159 1.03 10.51 -0.17
C ILE A 159 1.63 10.04 -1.49
N GLU A 160 2.05 8.78 -1.56
CA GLU A 160 2.73 8.21 -2.71
C GLU A 160 2.16 6.84 -3.08
N ILE A 161 1.94 6.60 -4.38
CA ILE A 161 1.64 5.29 -4.95
C ILE A 161 2.70 5.01 -6.01
N LYS A 162 3.39 3.88 -5.90
CA LYS A 162 4.41 3.44 -6.88
C LYS A 162 4.10 2.07 -7.45
N ASN A 163 4.38 1.91 -8.74
CA ASN A 163 4.57 0.61 -9.39
C ASN A 163 6.00 0.56 -9.92
N ARG A 164 6.86 -0.14 -9.16
CA ARG A 164 8.31 -0.14 -9.31
C ARG A 164 8.87 1.29 -9.38
N ASP A 165 9.89 1.51 -10.19
CA ASP A 165 10.56 2.80 -10.31
C ASP A 165 9.95 3.72 -11.37
N SER A 166 9.09 3.20 -12.26
CA SER A 166 8.65 3.92 -13.46
C SER A 166 7.37 4.73 -13.25
N SER A 167 6.35 4.12 -12.64
CA SER A 167 5.02 4.71 -12.53
C SER A 167 4.75 5.19 -11.11
N THR A 168 4.49 6.49 -10.95
CA THR A 168 4.26 7.11 -9.63
C THR A 168 3.09 8.08 -9.64
N ILE A 169 2.36 8.13 -8.52
CA ILE A 169 1.38 9.15 -8.18
C ILE A 169 1.81 9.75 -6.85
N THR A 170 1.97 11.07 -6.79
CA THR A 170 2.43 11.75 -5.58
C THR A 170 1.55 12.96 -5.28
N VAL A 171 1.10 13.07 -4.03
CA VAL A 171 0.46 14.26 -3.49
C VAL A 171 1.40 14.83 -2.43
N ASN A 172 1.97 16.00 -2.71
CA ASN A 172 2.80 16.76 -1.78
C ASN A 172 2.02 17.96 -1.25
N GLN A 173 2.64 18.71 -0.32
CA GLN A 173 2.06 19.93 0.23
C GLN A 173 1.68 20.97 -0.84
N ASN A 174 2.48 21.10 -1.90
CA ASN A 174 2.36 22.18 -2.89
C ASN A 174 2.06 21.70 -4.31
N ASP A 175 2.08 20.39 -4.57
CA ASP A 175 1.80 19.85 -5.89
C ASP A 175 1.20 18.44 -5.86
N ILE A 176 0.58 18.07 -6.97
CA ILE A 176 0.13 16.71 -7.27
C ILE A 176 0.77 16.30 -8.59
N GLN A 177 1.37 15.11 -8.63
CA GLN A 177 2.15 14.62 -9.75
C GLN A 177 1.69 13.21 -10.17
N LEU A 178 1.57 13.00 -11.47
CA LEU A 178 1.39 11.70 -12.11
C LEU A 178 2.57 11.51 -13.07
N LYS A 179 3.38 10.47 -12.87
CA LYS A 179 4.60 10.28 -13.65
C LYS A 179 4.73 8.85 -14.17
N GLU A 180 5.10 8.73 -15.43
CA GLU A 180 5.52 7.49 -16.07
C GLU A 180 6.86 7.72 -16.77
N SER A 181 7.94 7.25 -16.16
CA SER A 181 9.31 7.45 -16.65
C SER A 181 9.64 8.94 -16.88
N SER A 182 9.69 9.41 -18.12
CA SER A 182 9.95 10.82 -18.47
C SER A 182 8.68 11.67 -18.72
N ILE A 183 7.50 11.04 -18.71
CA ILE A 183 6.21 11.71 -18.92
C ILE A 183 5.66 12.13 -17.56
N GLU A 184 5.22 13.38 -17.44
CA GLU A 184 4.72 13.95 -16.19
C GLU A 184 3.45 14.78 -16.41
N ILE A 185 2.48 14.63 -15.53
CA ILE A 185 1.37 15.56 -15.32
C ILE A 185 1.55 16.16 -13.94
N LYS A 186 1.69 17.49 -13.85
CA LYS A 186 1.92 18.20 -12.60
C LYS A 186 0.88 19.30 -12.41
N LEU A 187 0.18 19.24 -11.28
CA LEU A 187 -0.70 20.29 -10.79
C LEU A 187 0.01 21.02 -9.65
N THR A 188 0.05 22.34 -9.72
CA THR A 188 0.52 23.22 -8.64
C THR A 188 -0.60 24.17 -8.21
N ASN A 189 -0.31 25.12 -7.31
CA ASN A 189 -1.29 26.14 -6.93
C ASN A 189 -1.62 27.14 -8.05
N ASN A 190 -0.82 27.20 -9.12
CA ASN A 190 -0.95 28.20 -10.18
C ASN A 190 -0.78 27.65 -11.61
N SER A 191 -0.51 26.34 -11.76
CA SER A 191 -0.28 25.72 -13.06
C SER A 191 -0.79 24.28 -13.17
N ILE A 192 -1.10 23.90 -14.41
CA ILE A 192 -1.27 22.51 -14.85
C ILE A 192 -0.29 22.29 -16.00
N ASP A 193 0.67 21.39 -15.80
CA ASP A 193 1.76 21.10 -16.73
C ASP A 193 1.64 19.66 -17.21
N LEU A 194 1.58 19.43 -18.52
CA LEU A 194 1.73 18.12 -19.15
C LEU A 194 3.07 18.12 -19.90
N THR A 195 3.97 17.23 -19.53
CA THR A 195 5.34 17.19 -20.05
C THR A 195 5.62 15.84 -20.70
N CYS A 196 6.00 15.86 -21.97
CA CYS A 196 6.52 14.72 -22.73
C CYS A 196 7.73 15.23 -23.53
N SER A 197 8.87 15.37 -22.84
CA SER A 197 10.04 16.10 -23.34
C SER A 197 10.44 15.69 -24.78
N PRO A 198 10.64 16.66 -25.71
CA PRO A 198 10.68 18.12 -25.48
C PRO A 198 9.31 18.80 -25.52
N ALA A 199 8.23 18.09 -25.83
CA ALA A 199 6.90 18.67 -25.93
C ALA A 199 6.28 18.97 -24.56
N THR A 200 5.59 20.10 -24.44
CA THR A 200 4.86 20.49 -23.22
C THR A 200 3.53 21.16 -23.54
N VAL A 201 2.57 21.01 -22.63
CA VAL A 201 1.30 21.78 -22.59
C VAL A 201 1.18 22.36 -21.21
N LYS A 202 1.01 23.68 -21.09
CA LYS A 202 0.90 24.38 -19.80
C LYS A 202 -0.30 25.29 -19.77
N LEU A 203 -1.08 25.18 -18.70
CA LEU A 203 -2.06 26.19 -18.31
C LEU A 203 -1.53 26.89 -17.06
N THR A 204 -1.33 28.20 -17.13
CA THR A 204 -0.81 29.01 -16.01
C THR A 204 -1.73 30.20 -15.77
N THR A 205 -1.97 30.53 -14.50
CA THR A 205 -2.83 31.66 -14.14
C THR A 205 -2.31 33.01 -14.62
N SER A 206 -0.98 33.16 -14.76
CA SER A 206 -0.34 34.41 -15.21
C SER A 206 -0.08 34.50 -16.72
N SER A 207 0.12 33.35 -17.40
CA SER A 207 0.59 33.32 -18.80
C SER A 207 -0.39 32.67 -19.78
N GLY A 208 -1.55 32.20 -19.30
CA GLY A 208 -2.59 31.59 -20.14
C GLY A 208 -2.26 30.16 -20.53
N ILE A 209 -2.50 29.80 -21.79
CA ILE A 209 -2.28 28.46 -22.34
C ILE A 209 -1.05 28.49 -23.25
N GLU A 210 -0.14 27.54 -23.07
CA GLU A 210 1.07 27.36 -23.88
C GLU A 210 1.15 25.91 -24.38
N LEU A 211 1.37 25.72 -25.69
CA LEU A 211 1.79 24.44 -26.28
C LEU A 211 3.18 24.64 -26.88
N ASN A 212 4.17 23.87 -26.45
CA ASN A 212 5.54 24.01 -26.93
C ASN A 212 6.07 22.67 -27.46
N ASN A 213 6.72 22.72 -28.62
CA ASN A 213 7.56 21.64 -29.15
C ASN A 213 8.65 22.28 -30.02
N SER A 214 9.69 22.81 -29.35
CA SER A 214 10.70 23.68 -29.96
C SER A 214 11.24 23.14 -31.30
N PRO A 215 11.35 24.00 -32.34
CA PRO A 215 11.19 25.46 -32.32
C PRO A 215 9.73 25.95 -32.38
N ALA A 216 8.75 25.06 -32.57
CA ALA A 216 7.35 25.43 -32.68
C ALA A 216 6.72 25.69 -31.30
N ASN A 217 5.87 26.71 -31.21
CA ASN A 217 5.06 27.01 -30.03
C ASN A 217 3.74 27.71 -30.40
N ALA A 218 2.75 27.58 -29.52
CA ALA A 218 1.46 28.24 -29.59
C ALA A 218 1.09 28.79 -28.21
N LYS A 219 0.62 30.03 -28.15
CA LYS A 219 0.26 30.72 -26.92
C LYS A 219 -1.11 31.39 -27.03
N ILE A 220 -1.95 31.22 -26.02
CA ILE A 220 -3.21 31.96 -25.85
C ILE A 220 -3.14 32.69 -24.51
N THR A 221 -3.13 34.01 -24.55
CA THR A 221 -3.03 34.89 -23.38
C THR A 221 -4.13 35.94 -23.37
N ALA A 222 -4.21 36.71 -22.29
CA ALA A 222 -5.02 37.93 -22.25
C ALA A 222 -4.59 38.98 -23.30
N SER A 223 -3.33 38.93 -23.77
CA SER A 223 -2.80 39.84 -24.80
C SER A 223 -3.09 39.39 -26.23
N GLY A 224 -3.63 38.18 -26.44
CA GLY A 224 -3.92 37.64 -27.77
C GLY A 224 -3.45 36.19 -27.97
N VAL A 225 -3.48 35.76 -29.23
CA VAL A 225 -3.06 34.43 -29.69
C VAL A 225 -1.80 34.55 -30.53
N GLU A 226 -0.80 33.71 -30.27
CA GLU A 226 0.46 33.65 -31.01
C GLU A 226 0.76 32.22 -31.44
N LEU A 227 1.17 32.02 -32.68
CA LEU A 227 1.76 30.78 -33.20
C LEU A 227 3.13 31.14 -33.73
N SER A 228 4.19 30.44 -33.33
CA SER A 228 5.53 30.75 -33.84
C SER A 228 6.38 29.50 -34.06
N SER A 229 7.25 29.59 -35.07
CA SER A 229 8.31 28.65 -35.39
C SER A 229 9.39 29.45 -36.08
N THR A 230 10.36 29.96 -35.30
CA THR A 230 11.36 30.93 -35.75
C THR A 230 11.96 30.58 -37.13
N PRO A 231 11.98 31.51 -38.10
CA PRO A 231 11.65 32.93 -37.98
C PRO A 231 10.17 33.27 -38.26
N ALA A 232 9.31 32.29 -38.54
CA ALA A 232 7.90 32.52 -38.86
C ALA A 232 7.04 32.72 -37.60
N ASN A 233 6.08 33.64 -37.65
CA ASN A 233 5.07 33.81 -36.61
C ASN A 233 3.72 34.32 -37.16
N VAL A 234 2.66 34.04 -36.42
CA VAL A 234 1.30 34.55 -36.59
C VAL A 234 0.83 35.11 -35.25
N LYS A 235 0.38 36.36 -35.21
CA LYS A 235 -0.12 37.02 -34.00
C LYS A 235 -1.51 37.59 -34.26
N VAL A 236 -2.46 37.26 -33.37
CA VAL A 236 -3.79 37.86 -33.31
C VAL A 236 -3.86 38.62 -32.00
N LEU A 237 -3.73 39.94 -32.07
CA LEU A 237 -3.72 40.85 -30.93
C LEU A 237 -4.99 41.72 -30.96
N PRO A 238 -5.36 42.38 -29.85
CA PRO A 238 -6.44 43.38 -29.85
C PRO A 238 -6.22 44.44 -30.94
N GLY A 239 -7.06 44.43 -31.97
CA GLY A 239 -7.04 45.39 -33.07
C GLY A 239 -6.04 45.10 -34.20
N THR A 240 -5.20 44.06 -34.12
CA THR A 240 -4.24 43.75 -35.21
C THR A 240 -4.06 42.26 -35.44
N ILE A 241 -3.89 41.86 -36.70
CA ILE A 241 -3.46 40.51 -37.09
C ILE A 241 -2.15 40.65 -37.86
N GLU A 242 -1.11 39.91 -37.46
CA GLU A 242 0.22 39.96 -38.05
C GLU A 242 0.66 38.56 -38.50
N LEU A 243 1.18 38.45 -39.71
CA LEU A 243 1.90 37.28 -40.23
C LEU A 243 3.31 37.75 -40.56
N SER A 244 4.34 37.05 -40.11
CA SER A 244 5.72 37.36 -40.50
C SER A 244 6.58 36.13 -40.71
N ASN A 245 7.60 36.28 -41.54
CA ASN A 245 8.63 35.28 -41.80
C ASN A 245 9.97 36.00 -42.00
N GLY A 246 10.73 36.15 -40.93
CA GLY A 246 11.94 36.96 -40.94
C GLY A 246 11.62 38.43 -41.23
N ALA A 247 12.15 38.98 -42.32
CA ALA A 247 11.90 40.36 -42.71
C ALA A 247 10.54 40.59 -43.39
N ALA A 248 9.95 39.55 -44.00
CA ALA A 248 8.68 39.65 -44.71
C ALA A 248 7.51 39.68 -43.72
N ASN A 249 6.50 40.54 -43.96
CA ASN A 249 5.34 40.65 -43.08
C ASN A 249 4.04 41.09 -43.79
N VAL A 250 2.91 40.69 -43.23
CA VAL A 250 1.57 41.20 -43.55
C VAL A 250 0.89 41.57 -42.24
N LYS A 251 0.46 42.83 -42.12
CA LYS A 251 -0.22 43.37 -40.93
C LYS A 251 -1.59 43.95 -41.30
N LEU A 252 -2.65 43.40 -40.73
CA LEU A 252 -4.01 43.90 -40.82
C LEU A 252 -4.35 44.71 -39.57
N SER A 253 -4.85 45.92 -39.77
CA SER A 253 -5.44 46.79 -38.74
C SER A 253 -6.93 47.04 -39.07
N PRO A 254 -7.72 47.74 -38.23
CA PRO A 254 -9.14 47.97 -38.50
C PRO A 254 -9.39 48.77 -39.78
N VAL A 255 -8.39 49.51 -40.27
CA VAL A 255 -8.53 50.44 -41.41
C VAL A 255 -7.49 50.23 -42.50
N SER A 256 -6.55 49.28 -42.36
CA SER A 256 -5.47 49.11 -43.34
C SER A 256 -4.90 47.70 -43.38
N VAL A 257 -4.36 47.35 -44.55
CA VAL A 257 -3.47 46.20 -44.75
C VAL A 257 -2.10 46.74 -45.15
N ASN A 258 -1.06 46.35 -44.42
CA ASN A 258 0.32 46.71 -44.70
C ASN A 258 1.10 45.44 -45.09
N VAL A 259 1.79 45.48 -46.22
CA VAL A 259 2.68 44.41 -46.69
C VAL A 259 4.10 44.94 -46.68
N ASN A 260 5.02 44.21 -46.03
CA ASN A 260 6.44 44.54 -45.90
C ASN A 260 6.69 45.99 -45.46
N ASN A 261 5.95 46.48 -44.45
CA ASN A 261 6.04 47.87 -43.96
C ASN A 261 5.77 48.94 -45.03
N GLY A 262 4.95 48.64 -46.04
CA GLY A 262 4.61 49.54 -47.13
C GLY A 262 5.56 49.46 -48.33
N ALA A 263 6.59 48.60 -48.26
CA ALA A 263 7.42 48.25 -49.41
C ALA A 263 6.65 47.26 -50.29
N LEU A 264 5.99 47.77 -51.34
CA LEU A 264 5.33 46.91 -52.32
C LEU A 264 6.40 46.26 -53.21
N GLU A 265 6.90 45.10 -52.82
CA GLU A 265 7.62 44.20 -53.73
C GLU A 265 6.80 42.91 -53.87
N VAL A 266 6.07 42.81 -54.98
CA VAL A 266 5.42 41.58 -55.45
C VAL A 266 6.41 40.92 -56.41
N ILE A 267 7.05 39.84 -55.96
CA ILE A 267 7.89 38.97 -56.80
C ILE A 267 7.10 37.71 -57.12
#